data_AF-A0A257JAJ9-F1
#
_entry.id   AF-A0A257JAJ9-F1
#
_cell.length_a   1.000
_cell.length_b   1.000
_cell.length_c   1.000
_cell.angle_alpha   90.00
_cell.angle_beta   90.00
_cell.angle_gamma   90.00
#
_symmetry.space_group_name_H-M   'P 1'
#
loop_
_entity.id
_entity.type
_entity.pdbx_description
1 polymer ?
#
loop_
_entity_poly.entity_id
_entity_poly.type
_entity_poly.pdbx_seq_one_letter_code
_entity_poly.pdbx_strand_id
1 'polypeptide(L)'
;MAGDLAFALFALGIIGTGMLAVPVLAGSAAYAITEMMGRTGSLASKPLQAKFFYGAIAATTLVGGMVNMGGLDPAKALYWAAVVNGVLAAPLMAVMMLIVRNEKAMGKLVLPHRATLWGWAATAVMAAATAVFFWFLFTGG
;
A
#
# COMPACT_ATOMS: atom_id res chain seq x y z
N MET A 1 21.90 -30.58 -2.36
CA MET A 1 20.46 -30.88 -2.51
C MET A 1 19.54 -29.98 -1.66
N ALA A 2 20.01 -29.37 -0.56
CA ALA A 2 19.18 -28.39 0.17
C ALA A 2 18.97 -27.04 -0.57
N GLY A 3 19.88 -26.69 -1.48
CA GLY A 3 19.81 -25.44 -2.26
C GLY A 3 18.63 -25.37 -3.24
N ASP A 4 18.40 -26.43 -4.03
CA ASP A 4 17.35 -26.42 -5.06
C ASP A 4 15.94 -26.38 -4.46
N LEU A 5 15.72 -27.11 -3.35
CA LEU A 5 14.43 -27.12 -2.67
C LEU A 5 14.17 -25.82 -1.90
N ALA A 6 15.20 -25.24 -1.28
CA ALA A 6 15.11 -23.91 -0.66
C ALA A 6 14.87 -22.81 -1.70
N PHE A 7 15.53 -22.88 -2.86
CA PHE A 7 15.30 -21.96 -3.98
C PHE A 7 13.89 -22.09 -4.53
N ALA A 8 13.40 -23.32 -4.73
CA ALA A 8 12.04 -23.57 -5.19
C ALA A 8 10.98 -23.02 -4.22
N LEU A 9 11.15 -23.25 -2.91
CA LEU A 9 10.24 -22.71 -1.89
C LEU A 9 10.28 -21.18 -1.83
N PHE A 10 11.46 -20.57 -1.95
CA PHE A 10 11.63 -19.12 -1.98
C PHE A 10 10.95 -18.51 -3.22
N ALA A 11 11.21 -19.07 -4.40
CA ALA A 11 10.61 -18.64 -5.65
C ALA A 11 9.08 -18.76 -5.61
N LEU A 12 8.56 -19.88 -5.10
CA LEU A 12 7.12 -20.09 -4.92
C LEU A 12 6.51 -19.04 -3.98
N GLY A 13 7.20 -18.69 -2.89
CA GLY A 13 6.76 -17.64 -1.96
C GLY A 13 6.72 -16.25 -2.60
N ILE A 14 7.76 -15.88 -3.36
CA ILE A 14 7.82 -14.59 -4.07
C ILE A 14 6.70 -14.51 -5.12
N ILE A 15 6.49 -15.58 -5.90
CA ILE A 15 5.42 -15.62 -6.91
C ILE A 15 4.05 -15.55 -6.23
N GLY A 16 3.83 -16.34 -5.17
CA GLY A 16 2.56 -16.36 -4.45
C GLY A 16 2.20 -15.02 -3.82
N THR A 17 3.17 -14.34 -3.19
CA THR A 17 2.97 -13.00 -2.62
C THR A 17 2.67 -11.97 -3.70
N GLY A 18 3.37 -12.01 -4.84
CA GLY A 18 3.08 -11.14 -6.00
C GLY A 18 1.67 -11.35 -6.56
N MET A 19 1.25 -12.61 -6.73
CA MET A 19 -0.08 -12.96 -7.24
C MET A 19 -1.22 -12.49 -6.33
N LEU A 20 -1.01 -12.46 -5.01
CA LEU A 20 -2.00 -11.94 -4.05
C LEU A 20 -1.96 -10.41 -3.95
N ALA A 21 -0.78 -9.80 -4.06
CA ALA A 21 -0.62 -8.35 -3.93
C ALA A 21 -1.29 -7.60 -5.09
N VAL A 22 -1.14 -8.07 -6.33
CA VAL A 22 -1.65 -7.38 -7.52
C VAL A 22 -3.17 -7.15 -7.47
N PRO A 23 -4.02 -8.17 -7.21
CA PRO A 23 -5.47 -7.98 -7.16
C PRO A 23 -5.92 -7.11 -5.98
N VAL A 24 -5.29 -7.26 -4.81
CA VAL A 24 -5.67 -6.50 -3.61
C VAL A 24 -5.35 -5.02 -3.76
N LEU A 25 -4.16 -4.69 -4.29
CA LEU A 25 -3.75 -3.30 -4.55
C LEU A 25 -4.55 -2.68 -5.71
N ALA A 26 -4.79 -3.43 -6.78
CA ALA A 26 -5.60 -2.96 -7.90
C ALA A 26 -7.05 -2.69 -7.45
N GLY A 27 -7.63 -3.57 -6.63
CA GLY A 27 -8.96 -3.40 -6.08
C GLY A 27 -9.08 -2.23 -5.12
N SER A 28 -8.15 -2.07 -4.18
CA SER A 28 -8.17 -0.96 -3.22
C SER A 28 -7.95 0.40 -3.90
N ALA A 29 -7.04 0.48 -4.87
CA ALA A 29 -6.82 1.70 -5.64
C ALA A 29 -8.03 2.07 -6.49
N ALA A 30 -8.63 1.11 -7.20
CA ALA A 30 -9.83 1.34 -8.00
C ALA A 30 -10.99 1.84 -7.11
N TYR A 31 -11.18 1.21 -5.94
CA TYR A 31 -12.18 1.61 -4.97
C TYR A 31 -11.94 3.05 -4.48
N ALA A 32 -10.73 3.38 -4.03
CA ALA A 32 -10.38 4.71 -3.54
C ALA A 32 -10.60 5.81 -4.60
N ILE A 33 -10.21 5.56 -5.86
CA ILE A 33 -10.40 6.52 -6.96
C ILE A 33 -11.90 6.74 -7.24
N THR A 34 -12.71 5.68 -7.22
CA THR A 34 -14.16 5.79 -7.46
C THR A 34 -14.86 6.57 -6.34
N GLU A 35 -14.48 6.31 -5.08
CA GLU A 35 -15.02 6.99 -3.91
C GLU A 35 -14.65 8.48 -3.92
N MET A 36 -13.41 8.81 -4.25
CA MET A 36 -12.95 10.20 -4.35
C MET A 36 -13.64 10.99 -5.48
N MET A 37 -14.12 10.31 -6.53
CA MET A 37 -14.86 10.93 -7.64
C MET A 37 -16.37 11.09 -7.36
N GLY A 38 -16.82 10.80 -6.14
CA GLY A 38 -18.21 11.00 -5.71
C GLY A 38 -19.23 10.10 -6.41
N ARG A 39 -18.77 9.13 -7.21
CA ARG A 39 -19.61 8.07 -7.76
C ARG A 39 -19.54 6.90 -6.79
N THR A 40 -20.66 6.57 -6.15
CA THR A 40 -20.77 5.45 -5.20
C THR A 40 -20.47 4.12 -5.88
N GLY A 41 -19.18 3.76 -5.99
CA GLY A 41 -18.71 2.43 -6.36
C GLY A 41 -18.77 1.49 -5.16
N SER A 42 -19.93 1.41 -4.50
CA SER A 42 -20.17 0.43 -3.43
C SER A 42 -20.56 -0.91 -4.06
N LEU A 43 -20.03 -2.02 -3.53
CA LEU A 43 -20.32 -3.41 -3.95
C LEU A 43 -21.82 -3.77 -4.04
N ALA A 44 -22.73 -2.92 -3.56
CA ALA A 44 -24.18 -3.13 -3.62
C ALA A 44 -24.86 -2.65 -4.93
N SER A 45 -24.14 -2.06 -5.89
CA SER A 45 -24.74 -1.53 -7.12
C SER A 45 -24.07 -2.00 -8.41
N LYS A 46 -24.68 -3.03 -9.00
CA LYS A 46 -24.63 -3.52 -10.39
C LYS A 46 -23.29 -4.09 -10.93
N PRO A 47 -23.35 -5.23 -11.65
CA PRO A 47 -22.19 -6.00 -12.12
C PRO A 47 -21.49 -5.37 -13.34
N LEU A 48 -21.85 -4.14 -13.71
CA LEU A 48 -21.60 -3.54 -15.03
C LEU A 48 -20.65 -2.33 -15.00
N GLN A 49 -19.90 -2.12 -13.91
CA GLN A 49 -18.83 -1.12 -13.84
C GLN A 49 -17.43 -1.73 -14.06
N ALA A 50 -17.39 -2.96 -14.57
CA ALA A 50 -16.21 -3.77 -14.86
C ALA A 50 -15.35 -3.30 -16.05
N LYS A 51 -15.43 -2.04 -16.48
CA LYS A 51 -14.48 -1.46 -17.46
C LYS A 51 -13.31 -0.74 -16.79
N PHE A 52 -13.55 -0.08 -15.66
CA PHE A 52 -12.47 0.61 -14.93
C PHE A 52 -11.62 -0.35 -14.10
N PHE A 53 -12.21 -1.39 -13.52
CA PHE A 53 -11.45 -2.43 -12.80
C PHE A 53 -10.55 -3.24 -13.75
N TYR A 54 -11.13 -3.74 -14.85
CA TYR A 54 -10.34 -4.43 -15.89
C TYR A 54 -9.41 -3.49 -16.63
N GLY A 55 -9.79 -2.21 -16.83
CA GLY A 55 -8.92 -1.19 -17.40
C GLY A 55 -7.74 -0.84 -16.50
N ALA A 56 -7.94 -0.76 -15.18
CA ALA A 56 -6.87 -0.54 -14.22
C ALA A 56 -5.93 -1.75 -14.13
N ILE A 57 -6.45 -2.98 -14.14
CA ILE A 57 -5.63 -4.20 -14.18
C ILE A 57 -4.86 -4.27 -15.51
N ALA A 58 -5.51 -4.03 -16.65
CA ALA A 58 -4.84 -4.04 -17.95
C ALA A 58 -3.78 -2.93 -18.04
N ALA A 59 -4.08 -1.71 -17.57
CA ALA A 59 -3.14 -0.59 -17.57
C ALA A 59 -1.96 -0.84 -16.62
N THR A 60 -2.20 -1.34 -15.40
CA THR A 60 -1.11 -1.67 -14.46
C THR A 60 -0.25 -2.83 -14.95
N THR A 61 -0.86 -3.82 -15.62
CA THR A 61 -0.13 -4.94 -16.26
C THR A 61 0.71 -4.44 -17.44
N LEU A 62 0.16 -3.56 -18.28
CA LEU A 62 0.87 -2.92 -19.38
C LEU A 62 2.01 -2.03 -18.88
N VAL A 63 1.77 -1.19 -17.88
CA VAL A 63 2.79 -0.31 -17.28
C VAL A 63 3.87 -1.14 -16.59
N GLY A 64 3.50 -2.17 -15.82
CA GLY A 64 4.45 -3.09 -15.21
C GLY A 64 5.31 -3.82 -16.24
N GLY A 65 4.69 -4.27 -17.34
CA GLY A 65 5.39 -4.87 -18.48
C GLY A 65 6.33 -3.88 -19.18
N MET A 66 5.89 -2.63 -19.39
CA MET A 66 6.71 -1.57 -20.00
C MET A 66 7.90 -1.18 -19.12
N VAL A 67 7.72 -1.11 -17.80
CA VAL A 67 8.82 -0.87 -16.85
C VAL A 67 9.85 -2.00 -16.91
N ASN A 68 9.42 -3.24 -17.14
CA ASN A 68 10.33 -4.37 -17.34
C ASN A 68 11.16 -4.22 -18.63
N MET A 69 10.55 -3.71 -19.71
CA MET A 69 11.24 -3.46 -20.99
C MET A 69 12.16 -2.23 -20.97
N GLY A 70 11.92 -1.27 -20.06
CA GLY A 70 12.67 -0.02 -19.95
C GLY A 70 14.09 -0.16 -19.38
N GLY A 71 14.55 -1.38 -19.06
CA GLY A 71 15.89 -1.62 -18.51
C GLY A 71 16.09 -1.07 -17.09
N LEU A 72 15.00 -0.74 -16.39
CA LEU A 72 15.04 -0.34 -14.98
C LEU A 72 15.37 -1.57 -14.13
N ASP A 73 16.44 -1.48 -13.36
CA ASP A 73 16.81 -2.52 -12.40
C ASP A 73 15.65 -2.75 -11.42
N PRO A 74 15.04 -3.95 -11.39
CA PRO A 74 13.93 -4.28 -10.49
C PRO A 74 14.28 -4.03 -9.02
N ALA A 75 15.55 -4.20 -8.62
CA ALA A 75 15.99 -3.92 -7.25
C ALA A 75 15.87 -2.42 -6.93
N LYS A 76 16.23 -1.55 -7.88
CA LYS A 76 16.10 -0.09 -7.73
C LYS A 76 14.63 0.32 -7.75
N ALA A 77 13.81 -0.28 -8.60
CA ALA A 77 12.37 -0.04 -8.62
C ALA A 77 11.71 -0.43 -7.29
N LEU A 78 12.09 -1.59 -6.73
CA LEU A 78 11.60 -2.05 -5.43
C LEU A 78 12.05 -1.12 -4.29
N TYR A 79 13.30 -0.63 -4.33
CA TYR A 79 13.79 0.35 -3.36
C TYR A 79 12.96 1.64 -3.39
N TRP A 80 12.72 2.22 -4.57
CA TRP A 80 11.89 3.42 -4.69
C TRP A 80 10.44 3.18 -4.27
N ALA A 81 9.87 2.01 -4.60
CA ALA A 81 8.53 1.63 -4.13
C ALA A 81 8.46 1.56 -2.60
N ALA A 82 9.48 0.99 -1.94
CA ALA A 82 9.56 0.92 -0.49
C ALA A 82 9.71 2.31 0.15
N VAL A 83 10.53 3.18 -0.43
CA VAL A 83 10.68 4.58 0.01
C VAL A 83 9.35 5.32 -0.04
N VAL A 84 8.66 5.28 -1.19
CA VAL A 84 7.36 5.95 -1.36
C VAL A 84 6.33 5.38 -0.38
N ASN A 85 6.28 4.06 -0.22
CA ASN A 85 5.36 3.42 0.73
C ASN A 85 5.67 3.82 2.19
N GLY A 86 6.95 3.89 2.58
CA GLY A 86 7.37 4.32 3.92
C GLY A 86 6.95 5.77 4.21
N VAL A 87 7.17 6.67 3.25
CA VAL A 87 6.77 8.09 3.35
C VAL A 87 5.26 8.25 3.44
N LEU A 88 4.48 7.49 2.65
CA LEU A 88 3.01 7.53 2.66
C LEU A 88 2.38 6.87 3.88
N ALA A 89 3.05 5.90 4.50
CA ALA A 89 2.53 5.20 5.66
C ALA A 89 2.36 6.12 6.88
N ALA A 90 3.29 7.05 7.12
CA ALA A 90 3.22 7.98 8.25
C ALA A 90 1.95 8.88 8.23
N PRO A 91 1.63 9.63 7.15
CA PRO A 91 0.41 10.43 7.09
C PRO A 91 -0.86 9.56 7.08
N LEU A 92 -0.83 8.40 6.40
CA LEU A 92 -1.97 7.49 6.41
C LEU A 92 -2.29 6.98 7.83
N MET A 93 -1.27 6.56 8.59
CA MET A 93 -1.42 6.15 9.98
C MET A 93 -1.89 7.28 10.88
N ALA A 94 -1.38 8.49 10.69
CA ALA A 94 -1.83 9.66 11.43
C ALA A 94 -3.32 9.94 11.20
N VAL A 95 -3.77 9.94 9.94
CA VAL A 95 -5.19 10.10 9.59
C VAL A 95 -6.03 8.98 10.20
N MET A 96 -5.59 7.73 10.09
CA MET A 96 -6.30 6.59 10.68
C MET A 96 -6.41 6.70 12.20
N MET A 97 -5.35 7.13 12.89
CA MET A 97 -5.38 7.40 14.34
C MET A 97 -6.36 8.51 14.71
N LEU A 98 -6.45 9.57 13.90
CA LEU A 98 -7.42 10.65 14.11
C LEU A 98 -8.87 10.16 13.92
N ILE A 99 -9.13 9.33 12.92
CA ILE A 99 -10.46 8.75 12.65
C ILE A 99 -10.86 7.80 13.78
N VAL A 100 -9.98 6.88 14.16
CA VAL A 100 -10.25 5.84 15.17
C VAL A 100 -10.40 6.42 16.58
N ARG A 101 -9.73 7.55 16.87
CA ARG A 101 -9.90 8.29 18.12
C ARG A 101 -11.19 9.12 18.17
N ASN A 102 -11.81 9.41 17.03
CA ASN A 102 -13.01 10.24 17.00
C ASN A 102 -14.27 9.42 17.31
N GLU A 103 -14.82 9.61 18.52
CA GLU A 103 -16.08 9.02 18.96
C GLU A 103 -17.25 9.29 18.01
N LYS A 104 -17.27 10.43 17.30
CA LYS A 104 -18.30 10.72 16.30
C LYS A 104 -18.20 9.86 15.04
N ALA A 105 -17.00 9.37 14.70
CA ALA A 105 -16.78 8.52 13.53
C ALA A 105 -16.89 7.02 13.87
N MET A 106 -16.46 6.60 15.06
CA MET A 106 -16.46 5.19 15.50
C MET A 106 -17.58 4.79 16.47
N GLY A 107 -18.37 5.75 16.98
CA GLY A 107 -19.46 5.47 17.92
C GLY A 107 -18.95 4.85 19.23
N LYS A 108 -19.39 3.63 19.56
CA LYS A 108 -19.05 2.93 20.83
C LYS A 108 -17.83 2.01 20.74
N LEU A 109 -17.21 1.83 19.57
CA LEU A 109 -15.98 1.03 19.37
C LEU A 109 -14.71 1.91 19.43
N VAL A 110 -14.66 2.83 20.37
CA VAL A 110 -13.48 3.69 20.54
C VAL A 110 -12.32 2.85 21.05
N LEU A 111 -11.14 3.08 20.46
CA LEU A 111 -9.92 2.37 20.85
C LEU A 111 -9.59 2.64 22.33
N PRO A 112 -9.35 1.61 23.16
CA PRO A 112 -9.01 1.81 24.56
C PRO A 112 -7.73 2.65 24.67
N HIS A 113 -7.63 3.48 25.70
CA HIS A 113 -6.54 4.44 25.90
C HIS A 113 -5.14 3.80 25.76
N ARG A 114 -4.97 2.54 26.17
CA ARG A 114 -3.73 1.77 26.02
C ARG A 114 -3.39 1.47 24.55
N ALA A 115 -4.38 1.05 23.76
CA ALA A 115 -4.18 0.77 22.34
C ALA A 115 -3.94 2.06 21.53
N THR A 116 -4.56 3.17 21.95
CA THR A 116 -4.28 4.50 21.37
C THR A 116 -2.83 4.92 21.64
N LEU A 117 -2.31 4.69 22.86
CA LEU A 117 -0.90 5.00 23.18
C LEU A 117 0.08 4.21 22.31
N TRP A 118 -0.13 2.90 22.16
CA TRP A 118 0.69 2.06 21.27
C TRP A 118 0.57 2.47 19.81
N GLY A 119 -0.62 2.84 19.36
CA GLY A 119 -0.86 3.32 18.01
C GLY A 119 -0.16 4.64 17.69
N TRP A 120 -0.18 5.59 18.64
CA TRP A 120 0.57 6.84 18.52
C TRP A 120 2.07 6.62 18.64
N ALA A 121 2.54 5.69 19.48
CA ALA A 121 3.95 5.32 19.54
C ALA A 121 4.44 4.76 18.20
N ALA A 122 3.69 3.83 17.58
CA ALA A 122 4.02 3.30 16.25
C ALA A 122 4.02 4.39 15.17
N THR A 123 3.02 5.30 15.20
CA THR A 123 2.95 6.44 14.29
C THR A 123 4.14 7.38 14.47
N ALA A 124 4.55 7.65 15.71
CA ALA A 124 5.71 8.48 16.02
C ALA A 124 7.01 7.83 15.52
N VAL A 125 7.17 6.52 15.70
CA VAL A 125 8.32 5.77 15.17
C VAL A 125 8.37 5.84 13.64
N MET A 126 7.24 5.62 12.95
CA MET A 126 7.17 5.75 11.49
C MET A 126 7.43 7.17 11.00
N ALA A 127 6.90 8.18 11.69
CA ALA A 127 7.15 9.59 11.38
C ALA A 127 8.63 9.97 11.59
N ALA A 128 9.25 9.50 12.68
CA ALA A 128 10.67 9.70 12.93
C ALA A 128 11.53 9.04 11.85
N ALA A 129 11.25 7.80 11.48
CA ALA A 129 11.96 7.10 10.40
C ALA A 129 11.83 7.85 9.07
N THR A 130 10.64 8.37 8.76
CA THR A 130 10.39 9.18 7.57
C THR A 130 11.16 10.50 7.62
N ALA A 131 11.18 11.19 8.76
CA ALA A 131 11.93 12.43 8.95
C ALA A 131 13.44 12.22 8.83
N VAL A 132 13.97 11.11 9.38
CA VAL A 132 15.38 10.71 9.22
C VAL A 132 15.69 10.42 7.76
N PHE A 133 14.80 9.74 7.04
CA PHE A 133 14.97 9.48 5.62
C PHE A 133 15.03 10.78 4.80
N PHE A 134 14.13 11.73 5.05
CA PHE A 134 14.19 13.05 4.42
C PHE A 134 15.45 13.82 4.81
N TRP A 135 15.84 13.78 6.08
CA TRP A 135 17.07 14.42 6.56
C TRP A 135 18.29 13.89 5.81
N PHE A 136 18.42 12.57 5.70
CA PHE A 136 19.51 11.93 4.95
C PHE A 136 19.50 12.31 3.47
N LEU A 137 18.31 12.41 2.86
CA LEU A 137 18.15 12.85 1.49
C LEU A 137 18.53 14.33 1.27
N PHE A 138 18.36 15.19 2.27
CA PHE A 138 18.76 16.61 2.23
C PHE A 138 20.23 16.86 2.63
N THR A 139 20.86 15.99 3.41
CA THR A 139 22.27 16.14 3.84
C THR A 139 23.28 15.39 2.96
N GLY A 140 22.83 14.46 2.11
CA GLY A 140 23.67 13.66 1.21
C GLY A 140 23.72 14.13 -0.25
N GLY A 141 23.43 15.41 -0.54
CA GLY A 141 23.48 16.01 -1.88
C GLY A 141 24.84 16.59 -2.24
#